data_AF-A0A9Q0YQT0-F1
#
_entry.id   AF-A0A9Q0YQT0-F1
#
_cell.length_a   1.000
_cell.length_b   1.000
_cell.length_c   1.000
_cell.angle_alpha   90.00
_cell.angle_beta   90.00
_cell.angle_gamma   90.00
#
_symmetry.space_group_name_H-M   'P 1'
#
loop_
_entity.id
_entity.type
_entity.pdbx_description
1 polymer ?
#
loop_
_entity_poly.entity_id
_entity_poly.type
_entity_poly.pdbx_seq_one_letter_code
_entity_poly.pdbx_strand_id
1 'polypeptide(L)' 'MSSGCGVGMAELDMFTKNHDMVDVWRVQHPGLPVFTWHLPDGTGASRLMQSLSPSNPKSHGQQGGGSGNRTQIF' A
#
# COMPACT_ATOMS: atom_id res chain seq x y z
N MET A 1 -2.34 -21.72 18.84
CA MET A 1 -3.45 -21.22 18.00
C MET A 1 -2.91 -20.02 17.23
N SER A 2 -2.53 -20.21 15.96
CA SER A 2 -2.03 -19.12 15.11
C SER A 2 -3.10 -18.85 14.06
N SER A 3 -3.97 -17.88 14.34
CA SER A 3 -5.20 -17.70 13.57
C SER A 3 -5.31 -16.25 13.13
N GLY A 4 -4.99 -15.99 11.85
CA GLY A 4 -5.52 -14.82 11.14
C GLY A 4 -4.55 -13.69 10.75
N CYS A 5 -3.36 -13.57 11.34
CA CYS A 5 -2.47 -12.43 11.02
C CYS A 5 -1.81 -12.52 9.62
N GLY A 6 -1.79 -13.70 9.01
CA GLY A 6 -1.12 -13.94 7.72
C GLY A 6 -1.99 -13.75 6.48
N VAL A 7 -3.32 -13.89 6.59
CA VAL A 7 -4.19 -13.92 5.39
C VAL A 7 -4.28 -12.55 4.72
N GLY A 8 -4.60 -11.50 5.49
CA GLY A 8 -4.68 -10.14 4.94
C GLY A 8 -3.34 -9.60 4.44
N MET A 9 -2.23 -9.98 5.07
CA MET A 9 -0.89 -9.61 4.60
C MET A 9 -0.49 -10.37 3.33
N ALA A 10 -0.91 -11.64 3.20
CA ALA A 10 -0.67 -12.44 2.00
C ALA A 10 -1.49 -11.94 0.79
N GLU A 11 -2.75 -11.56 1.00
CA GLU A 11 -3.59 -10.99 -0.06
C GLU A 11 -3.04 -9.66 -0.57
N LEU A 12 -2.57 -8.80 0.33
CA LEU A 12 -1.95 -7.52 -0.03
C LEU A 12 -0.61 -7.71 -0.75
N ASP A 13 0.20 -8.69 -0.32
CA ASP A 13 1.45 -9.08 -1.00
C ASP A 13 1.16 -9.63 -2.42
N MET A 14 0.14 -10.47 -2.58
CA MET A 14 -0.30 -10.93 -3.90
C MET A 14 -0.76 -9.77 -4.79
N PHE A 15 -1.58 -8.85 -4.25
CA PHE A 15 -2.08 -7.70 -4.98
C PHE A 15 -0.94 -6.79 -5.47
N THR A 16 -0.01 -6.43 -4.59
CA THR A 16 1.13 -5.57 -4.94
C THR A 16 2.03 -6.21 -6.00
N LYS A 17 2.30 -7.51 -5.92
CA LYS A 17 3.07 -8.25 -6.93
C LYS A 17 2.36 -8.33 -8.28
N ASN A 18 1.06 -8.66 -8.29
CA ASN A 18 0.29 -8.82 -9.53
C ASN A 18 0.10 -7.50 -10.29
N HIS A 19 0.10 -6.37 -9.58
CA HIS A 19 -0.12 -5.04 -10.16
C HIS A 19 1.16 -4.20 -10.25
N ASP A 20 2.33 -4.78 -10.00
CA ASP A 20 3.63 -4.09 -9.99
C ASP A 20 3.59 -2.78 -9.18
N MET A 21 3.18 -2.88 -7.92
CA MET A 21 3.12 -1.76 -6.99
C MET A 21 4.12 -1.93 -5.86
N VAL A 22 4.65 -0.80 -5.41
CA VAL A 22 5.51 -0.70 -4.23
C VAL A 22 4.85 0.11 -3.12
N ASP A 23 5.14 -0.28 -1.89
CA ASP A 23 4.86 0.53 -0.71
C ASP A 23 5.86 1.69 -0.63
N VAL A 24 5.36 2.89 -0.93
CA VAL A 24 6.14 4.13 -1.04
C VAL A 24 6.92 4.44 0.24
N TRP A 25 6.34 4.16 1.40
CA TRP A 25 7.02 4.41 2.68
C TRP A 25 8.20 3.46 2.88
N ARG A 26 8.02 2.17 2.56
CA ARG A 26 9.08 1.17 2.72
C ARG A 26 10.26 1.43 1.79
N VAL A 27 10.00 1.96 0.60
CA VAL A 27 11.06 2.37 -0.34
C VAL A 27 11.88 3.53 0.24
N GLN A 28 11.24 4.53 0.84
CA GLN A 28 11.92 5.71 1.40
C GLN A 28 12.58 5.45 2.75
N HIS A 29 12.00 4.56 3.55
CA HIS A 29 12.40 4.28 4.93
C HIS A 29 12.61 2.77 5.13
N PRO A 30 13.63 2.19 4.47
CA PRO A 30 13.91 0.76 4.60
C PRO A 30 14.26 0.43 6.05
N GLY A 31 13.57 -0.58 6.60
CA GLY A 31 13.83 -1.08 7.96
C GLY A 31 13.26 -0.24 9.10
N LEU A 32 12.76 0.98 8.86
CA LEU A 32 12.14 1.77 9.93
C LEU A 32 10.72 1.25 10.23
N PRO A 33 10.38 1.05 11.52
CA PRO A 33 9.02 0.74 11.92
C PRO A 33 8.14 1.98 11.76
N VAL A 34 6.95 1.80 11.23
CA VAL A 34 5.88 2.81 11.26
C VAL A 34 4.59 2.09 11.61
N PHE A 35 3.81 2.68 12.51
CA PHE A 35 2.51 2.18 12.92
C PHE A 35 1.48 3.26 12.62
N THR A 36 0.35 2.86 12.05
CA THR A 36 -0.76 3.78 11.74
C THR A 36 -1.98 3.46 12.61
N TRP A 37 -1.89 2.41 13.42
CA TRP A 37 -2.94 1.98 14.32
C TRP A 37 -2.36 1.28 15.54
N HIS A 38 -2.95 1.54 16.70
CA HIS A 38 -2.57 0.94 17.98
C HIS A 38 -3.80 0.27 18.59
N LEU A 39 -3.58 -0.86 19.25
CA LEU A 39 -4.62 -1.45 20.09
C LEU A 39 -4.96 -0.48 21.23
N PRO A 40 -6.23 -0.32 21.62
CA PRO A 40 -6.63 0.59 22.69
C PRO A 40 -6.00 0.27 24.05
N ASP A 41 -5.62 -0.99 24.28
CA ASP A 41 -4.95 -1.46 25.49
C ASP A 41 -3.42 -1.24 25.48
N GLY A 42 -2.88 -0.69 24.39
CA GLY A 42 -1.45 -0.42 24.23
C GLY A 42 -0.58 -1.66 24.02
N THR A 43 -1.16 -2.85 23.91
CA THR A 43 -0.42 -4.13 23.85
C THR A 43 0.19 -4.43 22.48
N GLY A 44 -0.20 -3.68 21.44
CA GLY A 44 0.28 -3.89 20.09
C GLY A 44 0.01 -2.73 19.15
N ALA A 45 0.75 -2.74 18.04
CA ALA A 45 0.67 -1.73 17.01
C ALA A 45 0.80 -2.38 15.64
N SER A 46 0.02 -1.86 14.68
CA SER A 46 -0.04 -2.37 13.32
C SER A 46 0.06 -1.22 12.32
N ARG A 47 0.59 -1.53 11.14
CA ARG A 47 0.55 -0.63 10.00
C ARG A 47 -0.56 -1.05 9.06
N LEU A 48 -1.69 -0.38 9.16
CA LEU A 48 -2.88 -0.67 8.35
C LEU A 48 -2.97 0.24 7.12
N MET A 49 -2.43 1.46 7.20
CA MET A 49 -2.44 2.41 6.08
C MET A 49 -1.15 2.31 5.27
N GLN A 50 -1.30 2.11 3.96
CA GLN A 50 -0.19 2.00 3.01
C GLN A 50 -0.46 2.90 1.81
N SER A 51 0.57 3.60 1.35
CA SER A 51 0.54 4.34 0.08
C SER A 51 1.24 3.47 -0.94
N LEU A 52 0.48 2.98 -1.92
CA LEU A 52 0.97 2.15 -3.01
C LEU A 52 1.14 2.99 -4.26
N SER A 53 2.23 2.77 -4.99
CA SER A 53 2.51 3.42 -6.27
C SER A 53 3.03 2.39 -7.26
N PRO A 54 2.78 2.52 -8.58
CA PRO A 54 3.43 1.67 -9.57
C PRO A 54 4.95 1.72 -9.42
N SER A 55 5.61 0.56 -9.49
CA SER A 55 7.07 0.45 -9.44
C SER A 55 7.73 1.19 -10.59
N ASN A 56 7.07 1.19 -11.76
CA ASN A 56 7.51 1.92 -12.95
C ASN A 56 6.42 2.89 -13.43
N PRO A 57 6.45 4.17 -13.02
CA PRO A 57 5.42 5.14 -13.37
C PRO A 57 5.31 5.45 -14.87
N LYS A 58 6.25 4.99 -15.71
CA LYS A 58 6.22 5.18 -17.18
C LYS A 58 5.40 4.12 -17.93
N SER A 59 5.15 2.92 -17.37
CA SER A 59 4.43 1.86 -18.08
C SER A 59 2.92 2.11 -18.19
N HIS A 60 2.36 2.93 -17.28
CA HIS A 60 0.95 3.32 -17.29
C HIS A 60 0.63 4.57 -18.13
N GLY A 61 1.65 5.22 -18.69
CA GLY A 61 1.56 6.53 -19.35
C GLY A 61 1.34 6.52 -20.87
N GLN A 62 1.01 5.39 -21.49
CA GLN A 62 0.76 5.32 -22.94
C GLN A 62 -0.56 4.64 -23.26
N GLN A 63 -1.65 5.08 -22.63
CA GLN A 63 -2.99 4.91 -23.19
C GLN A 63 -3.70 6.26 -23.29
N GLY A 64 -3.85 6.73 -24.53
CA GLY A 64 -4.94 7.60 -24.96
C GLY A 64 -4.90 9.04 -24.47
N GLY A 65 -4.60 9.97 -25.37
CA GLY A 65 -5.05 11.35 -25.23
C GLY A 65 -6.58 11.39 -25.13
N GLY A 66 -7.09 11.95 -24.03
CA GLY A 66 -8.51 12.10 -23.80
C GLY A 66 -8.73 13.03 -22.61
N SER A 67 -9.04 14.30 -22.91
CA SER A 67 -9.50 15.30 -21.94
C SER A 67 -10.72 14.76 -21.18
N GLY A 68 -10.58 14.52 -19.87
CA GLY A 68 -11.66 14.07 -19.01
C GLY A 68 -11.47 14.60 -17.59
N ASN A 69 -12.49 15.34 -17.10
CA ASN A 69 -12.49 16.06 -15.83
C ASN A 69 -12.08 15.19 -14.64
N ARG A 70 -10.94 15.55 -14.01
CA ARG A 70 -10.50 14.96 -12.73
C ARG A 70 -11.19 15.71 -11.59
N THR A 71 -12.32 15.19 -11.13
CA THR A 71 -12.89 15.57 -9.83
C THR A 71 -11.90 15.17 -8.74
N GLN A 72 -11.29 16.17 -8.09
CA GLN A 72 -10.56 15.95 -6.84
C GLN A 72 -11.57 16.01 -5.70
N ILE A 73 -11.70 14.92 -4.96
CA ILE A 73 -12.46 14.89 -3.70
C ILE A 73 -11.47 15.34 -2.62
N PHE A 74 -11.85 16.42 -1.91
CA PHE A 74 -11.13 17.00 -0.78
C PHE A 74 -11.13 16.06 0.43
#